data_AF-A0A9N9RV30-F1
#
_entry.id   AF-A0A9N9RV30-F1
#
_cell.length_a   1.000
_cell.length_b   1.000
_cell.length_c   1.000
_cell.angle_alpha   90.00
_cell.angle_beta   90.00
_cell.angle_gamma   90.00
#
_symmetry.space_group_name_H-M   'P 1'
#
loop_
_entity.id
_entity.type
_entity.pdbx_description
1 polymer ?
#
loop_
_entity_poly.entity_id
_entity_poly.type
_entity_poly.pdbx_seq_one_letter_code
_entity_poly.pdbx_strand_id
1 'polypeptide(L)'
;MNSERLLVRLILRNALSKRTMASHGRRHPVATMNDLPVPQGDFFARHAANQRRYNTILAAGIISVVSGLYACTQTDVMSLNFSPPDTYE
;
A
#
# COMPACT_ATOMS: atom_id res chain seq x y z
N MET A 1 -10.95 -2.76 -20.58
CA MET A 1 -10.72 -1.33 -20.94
C MET A 1 -10.91 -0.45 -19.72
N ASN A 2 -9.82 -0.05 -19.03
CA ASN A 2 -9.83 0.96 -17.95
C ASN A 2 -8.39 1.41 -17.58
N SER A 3 -7.35 0.68 -17.99
CA SER A 3 -5.94 0.95 -17.70
C SER A 3 -5.46 2.32 -18.20
N GLU A 4 -5.89 2.74 -19.39
CA GLU A 4 -5.52 4.03 -19.97
C GLU A 4 -6.01 5.21 -19.13
N ARG A 5 -7.25 5.12 -18.62
CA ARG A 5 -7.82 6.14 -17.72
C ARG A 5 -7.08 6.19 -16.38
N LEU A 6 -6.57 5.05 -15.90
CA LEU A 6 -5.78 4.98 -14.67
C LEU A 6 -4.38 5.59 -14.85
N LEU A 7 -3.73 5.33 -15.99
CA LEU A 7 -2.43 5.93 -16.32
C LEU A 7 -2.53 7.45 -16.48
N VAL A 8 -3.56 7.94 -17.17
CA VAL A 8 -3.80 9.39 -17.32
C VAL A 8 -4.01 10.05 -15.96
N ARG A 9 -4.78 9.43 -15.06
CA ARG A 9 -4.98 9.94 -13.69
C ARG A 9 -3.69 9.95 -12.87
N LEU A 10 -2.85 8.93 -13.01
CA LEU A 10 -1.56 8.85 -12.32
C LEU A 10 -0.61 9.98 -12.78
N ILE A 11 -0.56 10.22 -14.09
CA ILE A 11 0.26 11.28 -14.70
C ILE A 11 -0.25 12.66 -14.26
N LEU A 12 -1.56 12.92 -14.33
CA LEU A 12 -2.16 14.18 -13.89
C LEU A 12 -1.87 14.48 -12.41
N ARG A 13 -1.99 13.47 -11.54
CA ARG A 13 -1.78 13.62 -10.10
C ARG A 13 -0.33 13.97 -9.77
N ASN A 14 0.63 13.32 -10.42
CA ASN A 14 2.05 13.61 -10.24
C ASN A 14 2.46 14.96 -10.84
N ALA A 15 1.82 15.41 -11.92
CA ALA A 15 2.05 16.72 -12.50
C ALA A 15 1.49 17.86 -11.64
N LEU A 16 0.32 17.67 -11.00
CA LEU A 16 -0.26 18.65 -10.09
C LEU A 16 0.51 18.76 -8.77
N SER A 17 1.00 17.63 -8.23
CA SER A 17 1.65 17.58 -6.92
C SER A 17 3.01 18.30 -6.85
N LYS A 18 3.60 18.65 -8.00
CA LYS A 18 4.88 19.39 -8.08
C LYS A 18 4.72 20.92 -8.13
N ARG A 19 3.50 21.46 -8.16
CA ARG A 19 3.25 22.89 -8.35
C ARG A 19 2.99 23.71 -7.07
N THR A 20 3.01 23.11 -5.89
CA THR A 20 2.66 23.79 -4.62
C THR A 20 3.85 24.40 -3.86
N MET A 21 5.05 24.44 -4.44
CA MET A 21 6.24 24.98 -3.77
C MET A 21 6.83 26.16 -4.55
N ALA A 22 5.98 27.13 -4.91
CA ALA A 22 6.44 28.45 -5.31
C ALA A 22 6.40 29.37 -4.07
N SER A 23 7.40 29.24 -3.21
CA SER A 23 7.59 30.16 -2.08
C SER A 23 7.96 31.53 -2.64
N HIS A 24 6.98 32.43 -2.67
CA HIS A 24 7.16 33.83 -3.04
C HIS A 24 8.20 34.48 -2.10
N GLY A 25 9.16 35.21 -2.68
CA GLY A 25 10.11 36.02 -1.93
C GLY A 25 9.40 37.10 -1.14
N ARG A 26 9.22 36.88 0.16
CA ARG A 26 8.91 37.91 1.16
C ARG A 26 9.58 37.53 2.47
N ARG A 27 10.32 38.49 3.04
CA ARG A 27 10.87 38.54 4.41
C ARG A 27 10.21 37.50 5.33
N HIS A 28 10.92 36.41 5.63
CA HIS A 28 10.38 35.34 6.45
C HIS A 28 9.98 35.91 7.83
N PRO A 29 8.69 35.86 8.22
CA PRO A 29 8.32 36.18 9.59
C PRO A 29 9.06 35.21 10.52
N VAL A 30 9.49 35.69 11.68
CA VAL A 30 10.11 34.85 12.71
C VAL A 30 9.06 33.84 13.14
N ALA A 31 9.21 32.59 12.69
CA ALA A 31 8.28 31.52 13.02
C ALA A 31 8.30 31.32 14.54
N THR A 32 7.20 31.71 15.19
CA THR A 32 7.01 31.44 16.61
C THR A 32 6.38 30.05 16.78
N MET A 33 6.47 29.45 17.97
CA MET A 33 5.84 28.16 18.27
C MET A 33 4.35 28.15 17.93
N ASN A 34 3.69 29.31 17.99
CA ASN A 34 2.27 29.47 17.66
C ASN A 34 1.97 29.37 16.15
N ASP A 35 2.99 29.47 15.28
CA ASP A 35 2.84 29.33 13.82
C ASP A 35 2.99 27.86 13.36
N LEU A 36 3.30 26.95 14.28
CA LEU A 36 3.37 25.53 13.97
C LEU A 36 1.97 25.03 13.58
N PRO A 37 1.84 24.28 12.48
CA PRO A 37 0.57 23.69 12.12
C PRO A 37 0.15 22.73 13.22
N VAL A 38 -0.84 23.12 14.01
CA VAL A 38 -1.53 22.20 14.93
C VAL A 38 -2.22 21.17 14.04
N PRO A 39 -2.03 19.86 14.28
CA PRO A 39 -2.68 18.83 13.47
C PRO A 39 -4.19 19.09 13.43
N GLN A 40 -4.69 19.49 12.26
CA GLN A 40 -6.10 19.76 12.06
C GLN A 40 -6.82 18.47 11.65
N GLY A 41 -7.92 18.18 12.34
CA GLY A 41 -8.77 17.03 12.10
C GLY A 41 -8.54 15.86 13.05
N ASP A 42 -9.45 14.89 13.01
CA ASP A 42 -9.41 13.71 13.86
C ASP A 42 -8.33 12.73 13.38
N PHE A 43 -7.22 12.68 14.11
CA PHE A 43 -6.13 11.74 13.89
C PHE A 43 -6.62 10.30 13.89
N PHE A 44 -7.57 9.95 14.76
CA PHE A 44 -8.06 8.59 14.91
C PHE A 44 -8.83 8.15 13.68
N ALA A 45 -9.71 8.99 13.15
CA ALA A 45 -10.42 8.72 11.91
C ALA A 45 -9.46 8.48 10.73
N ARG A 46 -8.41 9.31 10.59
CA ARG A 46 -7.42 9.15 9.53
C ARG A 46 -6.58 7.88 9.71
N HIS A 47 -6.18 7.58 10.94
CA HIS A 47 -5.43 6.37 11.26
C HIS A 47 -6.25 5.10 10.98
N ALA A 48 -7.51 5.08 11.41
CA ALA A 48 -8.43 3.96 11.16
C ALA A 48 -8.65 3.72 9.66
N ALA A 49 -8.82 4.78 8.87
CA ALA A 49 -8.95 4.67 7.41
C ALA A 49 -7.70 4.05 6.76
N ASN A 50 -6.51 4.47 7.19
CA ASN A 50 -5.25 3.91 6.70
C ASN A 50 -5.09 2.44 7.10
N GLN A 51 -5.43 2.10 8.34
CA GLN A 51 -5.34 0.74 8.86
C GLN A 51 -6.30 -0.20 8.14
N ARG A 52 -7.53 0.26 7.83
CA ARG A 52 -8.50 -0.52 7.05
C ARG A 52 -7.92 -0.87 5.67
N ARG A 53 -7.31 0.09 4.99
CA ARG A 53 -6.68 -0.15 3.68
C ARG A 53 -5.53 -1.16 3.78
N TYR A 54 -4.66 -1.00 4.77
CA TYR A 54 -3.56 -1.94 5.00
C TYR A 54 -4.09 -3.37 5.25
N ASN A 55 -5.03 -3.52 6.18
CA ASN A 55 -5.62 -4.82 6.52
C ASN A 55 -6.32 -5.48 5.33
N THR A 56 -6.99 -4.71 4.46
CA THR A 56 -7.61 -5.28 3.25
C THR A 56 -6.60 -5.85 2.27
N ILE A 57 -5.46 -5.17 2.08
CA ILE A 57 -4.40 -5.64 1.19
C ILE A 57 -3.72 -6.85 1.81
N LEU A 58 -3.46 -6.82 3.12
CA LEU A 58 -2.88 -7.94 3.84
C LEU A 58 -3.75 -9.19 3.73
N ALA A 59 -5.05 -9.07 3.99
CA ALA A 59 -5.98 -10.18 3.89
C ALA A 59 -6.04 -10.76 2.46
N ALA A 60 -6.10 -9.89 1.44
CA ALA A 60 -6.06 -10.32 0.05
C ALA A 60 -4.76 -11.09 -0.29
N GLY A 61 -3.61 -10.60 0.19
CA GLY A 61 -2.32 -11.26 0.04
C GLY A 61 -2.31 -12.66 0.67
N ILE A 62 -2.75 -12.78 1.92
CA ILE A 62 -2.84 -14.06 2.64
C ILE A 62 -3.73 -15.05 1.88
N ILE A 63 -4.93 -14.62 1.47
CA ILE A 63 -5.86 -15.48 0.72
C ILE A 63 -5.22 -15.95 -0.59
N SER A 64 -4.56 -15.05 -1.32
CA SER A 64 -3.92 -15.41 -2.59
C SER A 64 -2.82 -16.47 -2.40
N VAL A 65 -1.96 -16.32 -1.40
CA VAL A 65 -0.88 -17.27 -1.12
C VAL A 65 -1.44 -18.63 -0.68
N VAL A 66 -2.40 -18.64 0.25
CA VAL A 66 -3.04 -19.89 0.72
C VAL A 66 -3.72 -20.62 -0.44
N SER A 67 -4.45 -19.89 -1.28
CA SER A 67 -5.11 -20.49 -2.46
C SER A 67 -4.12 -21.03 -3.48
N GLY A 68 -3.00 -20.32 -3.71
CA GLY A 68 -1.93 -20.76 -4.61
C GLY A 68 -1.25 -22.03 -4.11
N LEU A 69 -0.89 -22.09 -2.82
CA LEU A 69 -0.32 -23.28 -2.21
C LEU A 69 -1.28 -24.47 -2.27
N TYR A 70 -2.56 -24.25 -1.99
CA TYR A 70 -3.58 -25.29 -2.11
C TYR A 70 -3.74 -25.80 -3.54
N ALA A 71 -3.70 -24.92 -4.55
CA ALA A 71 -3.73 -25.34 -5.94
C ALA A 71 -2.47 -26.13 -6.34
N CYS A 72 -1.30 -25.75 -5.82
CA CYS A 72 -0.04 -26.47 -6.07
C CYS A 72 -0.04 -27.88 -5.49
N THR A 73 -0.65 -28.11 -4.32
CA THR A 73 -0.73 -29.46 -3.73
C THR A 73 -1.69 -30.37 -4.50
N GLN A 74 -2.76 -29.83 -5.09
CA GLN A 74 -3.71 -30.62 -5.89
C GLN A 74 -3.18 -30.97 -7.28
N THR A 75 -2.33 -30.12 -7.85
CA THR A 75 -1.81 -30.29 -9.21
C THR A 75 -0.53 -31.11 -9.27
N ASP A 76 -0.03 -31.61 -8.13
CA ASP A 76 1.21 -32.39 -7.99
C ASP A 76 2.46 -31.70 -8.57
N VAL A 77 2.39 -30.38 -8.73
CA VAL A 77 3.49 -29.55 -9.29
C VAL A 77 4.58 -29.31 -8.25
N MET A 78 4.27 -29.44 -6.95
CA MET A 78 5.21 -29.29 -5.85
C MET A 78 5.11 -30.48 -4.89
N SER A 79 6.17 -31.28 -4.79
CA SER A 79 6.34 -32.26 -3.71
C SER A 79 7.02 -31.59 -2.51
N LEU A 80 6.30 -31.47 -1.39
CA LEU A 80 6.84 -30.88 -0.16
C LEU A 80 7.70 -31.86 0.66
N ASN A 81 7.92 -33.08 0.16
CA ASN A 81 8.78 -34.13 0.73
C ASN A 81 8.79 -34.15 2.27
N PHE A 82 7.60 -34.16 2.87
CA PHE A 82 7.42 -33.90 4.29
C PHE A 82 7.84 -35.09 5.17
N SER A 83 7.81 -36.30 4.60
CA SER A 83 8.33 -37.52 5.22
C SER A 83 9.30 -38.21 4.27
N PRO A 84 10.27 -38.97 4.81
CA PRO A 84 11.02 -39.91 4.00
C PRO A 84 10.06 -40.92 3.34
N PRO A 85 10.45 -41.50 2.19
CA PRO A 85 9.69 -42.57 1.56
C PRO A 85 9.68 -43.81 2.48
N ASP A 86 8.52 -44.47 2.57
CA ASP A 86 8.32 -45.61 3.48
C ASP A 86 9.15 -46.86 3.10
N THR A 87 9.63 -46.93 1.85
CA THR A 87 10.43 -48.03 1.34
C THR A 87 11.55 -47.54 0.42
N TYR A 88 12.75 -48.08 0.61
CA TYR A 88 13.86 -47.99 -0.35
C TYR A 88 13.81 -49.25 -1.21
N GLU A 89 13.25 -49.15 -2.41
CA GLU A 89 13.53 -50.09 -3.50
C GLU A 89 14.61 -49.51 -4.43
#